data_AF-A0A2E4JUT2-F1
#
_entry.id   AF-A0A2E4JUT2-F1
#
_cell.length_a   1.000
_cell.length_b   1.000
_cell.length_c   1.000
_cell.angle_alpha   90.00
_cell.angle_beta   90.00
_cell.angle_gamma   90.00
#
_symmetry.space_group_name_H-M   'P 1'
#
loop_
_entity.id
_entity.type
_entity.pdbx_description
1 polymer ?
#
loop_
_entity_poly.entity_id
_entity_poly.type
_entity_poly.pdbx_seq_one_letter_code
_entity_poly.pdbx_strand_id
1 'polypeptide(L)'
;MSAPQWKNVYELSEDQFQRLEQAEEKMESMEINTAESILKSLLDEDENCIPVLNIYGHMYGRYLSDFESAIVYYDRVLQLEPDNTWARDERRRYRRYVSYD
;
A
#
# COMPACT_ATOMS: atom_id res chain seq x y z
N MET A 1 7.30 -21.20 -3.00
CA MET A 1 7.55 -20.49 -1.73
C MET A 1 6.23 -19.90 -1.31
N SER A 2 5.73 -20.24 -0.11
CA SER A 2 4.45 -19.73 0.40
C SER A 2 4.63 -18.25 0.75
N ALA A 3 3.69 -17.40 0.33
CA ALA A 3 3.68 -16.00 0.73
C ALA A 3 3.68 -15.91 2.27
N PRO A 4 4.36 -14.93 2.88
CA PRO A 4 4.33 -14.76 4.33
C PRO A 4 2.86 -14.65 4.78
N GLN A 5 2.43 -15.50 5.71
CA GLN A 5 1.17 -15.28 6.41
C GLN A 5 1.29 -13.96 7.17
N TRP A 6 0.63 -12.93 6.64
CA TRP A 6 0.58 -11.63 7.29
C TRP A 6 -0.17 -11.80 8.62
N LYS A 7 0.50 -11.46 9.73
CA LYS A 7 -0.17 -11.35 11.01
C LYS A 7 -0.84 -9.99 11.05
N ASN A 8 -2.10 -9.93 11.47
CA ASN A 8 -2.80 -8.68 11.74
C ASN A 8 -2.21 -7.98 12.96
N VAL A 9 -1.00 -7.44 12.81
CA VAL A 9 -0.26 -6.71 13.85
C VAL A 9 -0.89 -5.33 14.09
N TYR A 10 -1.70 -4.85 13.14
CA TYR A 10 -2.33 -3.54 13.16
C TYR A 10 -3.78 -3.56 13.66
N GLU A 11 -4.22 -4.69 14.24
CA GLU A 11 -5.55 -4.84 14.86
C GLU A 11 -6.72 -4.44 13.94
N LEU A 12 -6.59 -4.66 12.63
CA LEU A 12 -7.69 -4.46 11.67
C LEU A 12 -8.90 -5.29 12.10
N SER A 13 -10.10 -4.74 11.96
CA SER A 13 -11.31 -5.55 12.09
C SER A 13 -11.35 -6.62 10.99
N GLU A 14 -12.13 -7.68 11.22
CA GLU A 14 -12.31 -8.74 10.22
C GLU A 14 -12.80 -8.19 8.86
N ASP A 15 -13.69 -7.19 8.88
CA ASP A 15 -14.19 -6.53 7.66
C ASP A 15 -13.07 -5.75 6.94
N GLN A 16 -12.29 -4.98 7.69
CA GLN A 16 -11.18 -4.20 7.13
C GLN A 16 -10.10 -5.12 6.54
N PHE A 17 -9.82 -6.25 7.20
CA PHE A 17 -8.89 -7.24 6.72
C PHE A 17 -9.38 -7.88 5.41
N GLN A 18 -10.63 -8.34 5.36
CA GLN A 18 -11.21 -8.94 4.15
C GLN A 18 -11.26 -7.97 2.97
N ARG A 19 -11.60 -6.70 3.21
CA ARG A 19 -11.59 -5.66 2.18
C ARG A 19 -10.18 -5.34 1.70
N LEU A 20 -9.18 -5.35 2.58
CA LEU A 20 -7.79 -5.14 2.18
C LEU A 20 -7.29 -6.30 1.31
N GLU A 21 -7.56 -7.55 1.69
CA GLU A 21 -7.24 -8.73 0.86
C GLU A 21 -7.97 -8.66 -0.50
N GLN A 22 -9.25 -8.27 -0.50
CA GLN A 22 -10.02 -8.08 -1.72
C GLN A 22 -9.40 -7.00 -2.63
N ALA A 23 -8.92 -5.89 -2.07
CA ALA A 23 -8.26 -4.86 -2.85
C ALA A 23 -6.99 -5.39 -3.53
N GLU A 24 -6.17 -6.17 -2.81
CA GLU A 24 -4.98 -6.81 -3.39
C GLU A 24 -5.34 -7.80 -4.51
N GLU A 25 -6.36 -8.65 -4.32
CA GLU A 25 -6.85 -9.57 -5.36
C GLU A 25 -7.32 -8.80 -6.62
N LYS A 26 -7.99 -7.67 -6.43
CA LYS A 26 -8.44 -6.80 -7.53
C LYS A 26 -7.27 -6.15 -8.25
N MET A 27 -6.21 -5.77 -7.54
CA MET A 27 -4.96 -5.31 -8.17
C MET A 27 -4.35 -6.41 -9.03
N GLU A 28 -4.22 -7.63 -8.51
CA GLU A 28 -3.70 -8.78 -9.26
C GLU A 28 -4.53 -9.13 -10.50
N SER A 29 -5.85 -8.94 -10.41
CA SER A 29 -6.81 -9.13 -11.51
C SER A 29 -6.87 -7.95 -12.49
N MET A 30 -6.01 -6.93 -12.31
CA MET A 30 -5.97 -5.69 -13.10
C MET A 30 -7.26 -4.84 -13.03
N GLU A 31 -8.12 -5.10 -12.06
CA GLU A 31 -9.30 -4.29 -11.76
C GLU A 31 -8.93 -3.08 -10.89
N ILE A 32 -8.01 -2.23 -11.38
CA ILE A 32 -7.36 -1.19 -10.55
C ILE A 32 -8.36 -0.18 -9.97
N ASN A 33 -9.39 0.19 -10.72
CA ASN A 33 -10.42 1.13 -10.26
C ASN A 33 -11.22 0.58 -9.07
N THR A 34 -11.48 -0.73 -9.04
CA THR A 34 -12.23 -1.34 -7.93
C THR A 34 -11.33 -1.49 -6.71
N ALA A 35 -10.07 -1.88 -6.89
CA ALA A 35 -9.07 -1.88 -5.84
C ALA A 35 -8.92 -0.50 -5.20
N GLU A 36 -8.74 0.55 -6.00
CA GLU A 36 -8.62 1.93 -5.51
C GLU A 36 -9.87 2.37 -4.74
N SER A 37 -11.06 2.04 -5.22
CA SER A 37 -12.31 2.35 -4.50
C SER A 37 -12.36 1.67 -3.13
N ILE A 38 -11.92 0.42 -3.03
CA ILE A 38 -11.90 -0.31 -1.75
C ILE A 38 -10.88 0.33 -0.81
N LEU A 39 -9.64 0.54 -1.28
CA LEU A 39 -8.59 1.16 -0.47
C LEU A 39 -9.00 2.56 0.01
N LYS A 40 -9.68 3.33 -0.84
CA LYS A 40 -10.17 4.67 -0.48
C LYS A 40 -11.16 4.59 0.66
N SER A 41 -12.13 3.68 0.55
CA SER A 41 -13.13 3.49 1.60
C SER A 41 -12.51 3.07 2.94
N LEU A 42 -11.40 2.33 2.92
CA LEU A 42 -10.65 1.98 4.14
C LEU A 42 -9.89 3.19 4.72
N LEU A 43 -9.30 4.05 3.88
CA LEU A 43 -8.68 5.30 4.34
C LEU A 43 -9.69 6.33 4.85
N ASP A 44 -10.92 6.33 4.33
CA ASP A 44 -11.98 7.20 4.82
C ASP A 44 -12.41 6.83 6.25
N GLU A 45 -12.21 5.57 6.67
CA GLU A 45 -12.42 5.11 8.05
C GLU A 45 -11.23 5.41 8.97
N ASP A 46 -10.02 5.17 8.49
CA ASP A 46 -8.78 5.52 9.17
C ASP A 46 -7.72 5.98 8.16
N GLU A 47 -7.54 7.30 8.11
CA GLU A 47 -6.59 7.95 7.19
C GLU A 47 -5.14 7.57 7.44
N ASN A 48 -4.81 7.08 8.65
CA ASN A 48 -3.46 6.72 9.07
C ASN A 48 -3.26 5.20 9.16
N CYS A 49 -4.17 4.42 8.57
CA CYS A 49 -4.08 2.97 8.53
C CYS A 49 -2.84 2.53 7.72
N ILE A 50 -1.77 2.16 8.43
CA ILE A 50 -0.46 1.79 7.84
C ILE A 50 -0.55 0.69 6.77
N PRO A 51 -1.30 -0.42 6.99
CA PRO A 51 -1.48 -1.44 5.95
C PRO A 51 -2.08 -0.88 4.66
N VAL A 52 -3.14 -0.09 4.77
CA VAL A 52 -3.85 0.49 3.61
C VAL A 52 -2.95 1.48 2.87
N LEU A 53 -2.20 2.32 3.59
CA LEU A 53 -1.22 3.24 3.00
C LEU A 53 -0.10 2.49 2.25
N ASN A 54 0.38 1.37 2.80
CA ASN A 54 1.38 0.52 2.13
C ASN A 54 0.84 -0.11 0.83
N ILE A 55 -0.40 -0.60 0.84
CA ILE A 55 -1.04 -1.17 -0.35
C ILE A 55 -1.33 -0.07 -1.39
N TYR A 56 -1.74 1.13 -0.96
CA TYR A 56 -1.85 2.28 -1.85
C TYR A 56 -0.52 2.61 -2.54
N GLY A 57 0.57 2.73 -1.77
CA GLY A 57 1.90 2.94 -2.33
C GLY A 57 2.29 1.85 -3.33
N HIS A 58 1.95 0.59 -3.03
CA HIS A 58 2.21 -0.54 -3.92
C HIS A 58 1.41 -0.44 -5.22
N MET A 59 0.12 -0.07 -5.14
CA MET A 59 -0.75 0.12 -6.30
C MET A 59 -0.21 1.21 -7.23
N TYR A 60 0.09 2.40 -6.70
CA TYR A 60 0.62 3.50 -7.49
C TYR A 60 1.96 3.14 -8.15
N GLY A 61 2.88 2.52 -7.40
CA GLY A 61 4.23 2.23 -7.89
C GLY A 61 4.26 1.07 -8.88
N ARG A 62 3.59 -0.04 -8.58
CA ARG A 62 3.69 -1.27 -9.38
C ARG A 62 2.69 -1.33 -10.53
N TYR A 63 1.46 -0.87 -10.32
CA TYR A 63 0.38 -1.05 -11.29
C TYR A 63 0.14 0.19 -12.13
N LEU A 64 0.30 1.38 -11.55
CA LEU A 64 0.10 2.65 -12.26
C LEU A 64 1.41 3.25 -12.80
N SER A 65 2.57 2.76 -12.35
CA SER A 65 3.88 3.36 -12.63
C SER A 65 3.99 4.84 -12.23
N ASP A 66 3.13 5.30 -11.33
CA ASP A 66 3.18 6.63 -10.74
C ASP A 66 4.09 6.57 -9.50
N PHE A 67 5.38 6.70 -9.77
CA PHE A 67 6.42 6.57 -8.76
C PHE A 67 6.42 7.73 -7.76
N GLU A 68 6.00 8.92 -8.17
CA GLU A 68 5.94 10.09 -7.29
C GLU A 68 4.85 9.89 -6.24
N SER A 69 3.64 9.51 -6.65
CA SER A 69 2.54 9.20 -5.72
C SER A 69 2.90 8.03 -4.81
N ALA A 70 3.51 6.97 -5.34
CA ALA A 70 3.98 5.85 -4.53
C ALA A 70 4.95 6.29 -3.41
N ILE A 71 5.92 7.15 -3.73
CA ILE A 71 6.87 7.71 -2.76
C ILE A 71 6.13 8.49 -1.68
N VAL A 72 5.13 9.31 -2.03
CA VAL A 72 4.34 10.08 -1.06
C VAL A 72 3.64 9.17 -0.05
N TYR A 73 3.00 8.09 -0.49
CA TYR A 73 2.35 7.14 0.41
C TYR A 73 3.37 6.44 1.33
N TYR A 74 4.50 6.00 0.80
CA TYR A 74 5.53 5.38 1.64
C TYR A 74 6.20 6.37 2.59
N ASP A 75 6.34 7.64 2.22
CA ASP A 75 6.80 8.68 3.14
C ASP A 75 5.80 8.89 4.29
N ARG A 76 4.49 8.83 4.03
CA ARG A 76 3.47 8.86 5.10
C ARG A 76 3.57 7.64 6.02
N VAL A 77 3.75 6.43 5.47
CA VAL A 77 3.97 5.23 6.28
C VAL A 77 5.19 5.39 7.19
N LEU A 78 6.30 5.89 6.67
CA LEU A 78 7.53 6.06 7.44
C LEU A 78 7.47 7.21 8.46
N GLN A 79 6.52 8.14 8.34
CA GLN A 79 6.23 9.12 9.39
C GLN A 79 5.50 8.48 10.57
N LEU A 80 4.59 7.53 10.30
CA LEU A 80 3.80 6.82 11.31
C LEU A 80 4.60 5.67 11.95
N GLU A 81 5.34 4.93 11.13
CA GLU A 81 6.13 3.77 11.51
C GLU A 81 7.54 3.86 10.88
N PRO A 82 8.47 4.59 11.53
CA PRO A 82 9.80 4.85 10.98
C PRO A 82 10.63 3.59 10.75
N ASP A 83 10.32 2.49 11.43
CA ASP A 83 10.98 1.20 11.34
C ASP A 83 10.43 0.29 10.22
N ASN A 84 9.30 0.64 9.58
CA ASN A 84 8.70 -0.12 8.49
C ASN A 84 9.70 -0.40 7.36
N THR A 85 10.18 -1.64 7.28
CA THR A 85 11.23 -2.03 6.33
C THR A 85 10.71 -2.05 4.89
N TRP A 86 9.47 -2.48 4.69
CA TRP A 86 8.85 -2.57 3.38
C TRP A 86 8.71 -1.19 2.73
N ALA A 87 8.10 -0.24 3.44
CA ALA A 87 7.95 1.14 2.96
C ALA A 87 9.30 1.79 2.67
N ARG A 88 10.31 1.55 3.51
CA ARG A 88 11.67 2.07 3.31
C ARG A 88 12.29 1.55 2.01
N ASP A 89 12.17 0.25 1.76
CA ASP A 89 12.78 -0.42 0.61
C ASP A 89 12.07 -0.05 -0.70
N GLU A 90 10.73 -0.08 -0.72
CA GLU A 90 9.94 0.30 -1.89
C GLU A 90 10.11 1.79 -2.21
N ARG A 91 10.07 2.68 -1.21
CA ARG A 91 10.37 4.10 -1.42
C ARG A 91 11.76 4.32 -2.01
N ARG A 92 12.78 3.64 -1.47
CA ARG A 92 14.16 3.74 -1.99
C ARG A 92 14.24 3.23 -3.42
N ARG A 93 13.47 2.19 -3.76
CA ARG A 93 13.36 1.68 -5.14
C ARG A 93 12.76 2.72 -6.07
N TYR A 94 11.61 3.29 -5.73
CA TYR A 94 10.92 4.26 -6.60
C TYR A 94 11.67 5.58 -6.74
N ARG A 95 12.35 6.06 -5.69
CA ARG A 95 13.22 7.25 -5.79
C ARG A 95 14.28 7.12 -6.87
N ARG A 96 14.79 5.91 -7.14
CA ARG A 96 15.75 5.68 -8.22
C ARG A 96 15.15 5.90 -9.60
N TYR A 97 13.84 5.64 -9.80
CA TYR A 97 13.19 5.86 -11.10
C TYR A 97 12.91 7.34 -11.36
N VAL A 98 12.63 8.12 -10.32
CA VAL A 98 12.36 9.57 -10.43
C VAL A 98 13.65 10.39 -10.51
N SER A 99 14.77 9.88 -9.98
CA SER A 99 16.05 10.59 -9.96
C SER A 99 16.89 10.47 -11.25
N TYR A 100 16.42 9.74 -12.26
CA TYR A 100 17.08 9.72 -13.58
C TYR A 100 16.55 10.91 -14.40
N ASP A 101 17.22 12.04 -14.29
CA ASP A 101 17.30 13.05 -15.36
C ASP A 101 18.33 12.62 -16.42
#